data_AF-A0A7U2MND3-F1
#
_entry.id   AF-A0A7U2MND3-F1
#
_cell.length_a   1.000
_cell.length_b   1.000
_cell.length_c   1.000
_cell.angle_alpha   90.00
_cell.angle_beta   90.00
_cell.angle_gamma   90.00
#
_symmetry.space_group_name_H-M   'P 1'
#
loop_
_entity.id
_entity.type
_entity.pdbx_description
1 polymer ?
#
loop_
_entity_poly.entity_id
_entity_poly.type
_entity_poly.pdbx_seq_one_letter_code
_entity_poly.pdbx_strand_id
1 'polypeptide(L)'
;MGSTREKPIARLPLKQDNCKEPDWRWVLRITVTSETGSLRRIARRADSQPYYDDSNVFMRPFRYVGILSALARIAVADEQTECNPLNATCPADPALGTEHTWWFNSTLDEKLWNMTTGVPTYTSEGAEFLIKTENGSTLLQSNFYIFFGVMEAHVKMAKGAGIISSVILQSDDLDEIDWEWVGYNTSQVQSDFFGKGNTTTSDRGGYHAVANADTEFHNYTSYWDKDRLEWWIDNELVRTVNYSEPLTVYGKNYPQTPCRVKVSNWPVGIASQSIGNIEWGGGLVNWTNLPFTMTVQRIRVQDFHSGKEYTYSGNSGSYDSINVVSGNSTAKTEINKKPAKTLAQKWDDLGKAAHIGVYCGAAAAGVLIVAGIALWCVRQRRKGRLERGLAEGPPSTAKPIEMEDYKNRWRQSDWGHRGYQAVDQ
;
A
#
# COMPACT_ATOMS: atom_id res chain seq x y z
N MET A 1 44.54 -15.76 40.49
CA MET A 1 46.00 -15.64 40.30
C MET A 1 46.22 -15.33 38.82
N GLY A 2 46.50 -14.09 38.48
CA GLY A 2 47.90 -13.66 38.23
C GLY A 2 48.15 -13.75 36.72
N SER A 3 47.98 -12.66 35.99
CA SER A 3 49.04 -11.70 35.67
C SER A 3 49.88 -12.13 34.48
N THR A 4 49.64 -11.51 33.34
CA THR A 4 50.71 -11.15 32.39
C THR A 4 50.62 -9.65 32.12
N ARG A 5 51.41 -8.89 32.88
CA ARG A 5 51.92 -7.57 32.53
C ARG A 5 53.23 -7.76 31.77
N GLU A 6 53.45 -6.97 30.73
CA GLU A 6 54.61 -6.09 30.49
C GLU A 6 54.45 -5.49 29.08
N LYS A 7 54.01 -4.24 28.94
CA LYS A 7 54.69 -2.93 29.06
C LYS A 7 55.52 -2.52 27.81
N PRO A 8 55.59 -1.20 27.55
CA PRO A 8 55.48 -0.63 26.20
C PRO A 8 56.80 -0.06 25.67
N ILE A 9 56.85 0.24 24.37
CA ILE A 9 57.91 1.09 23.81
C ILE A 9 57.30 2.43 23.37
N ALA A 10 57.93 3.48 23.90
CA ALA A 10 57.54 4.86 23.85
C ALA A 10 57.57 5.46 22.44
N ARG A 11 56.75 6.50 22.27
CA ARG A 11 56.68 7.37 21.09
C ARG A 11 57.00 8.81 21.55
N LEU A 12 57.55 9.59 20.59
CA LEU A 12 57.61 11.06 20.46
C LEU A 12 58.94 11.75 20.84
N PRO A 13 59.26 12.96 20.29
CA PRO A 13 58.49 13.84 19.36
C PRO A 13 59.33 14.27 18.10
N LEU A 14 58.88 15.01 17.07
CA LEU A 14 58.34 16.38 17.04
C LEU A 14 57.74 16.77 15.66
N LYS A 15 56.60 17.50 15.74
CA LYS A 15 56.04 18.65 14.94
C LYS A 15 55.93 18.59 13.40
N GLN A 16 54.73 18.64 12.81
CA GLN A 16 53.80 19.78 12.49
C GLN A 16 54.32 20.64 11.30
N ASP A 17 53.59 20.89 10.20
CA ASP A 17 52.29 21.57 10.10
C ASP A 17 51.45 21.29 8.81
N ASN A 18 50.11 21.29 8.98
CA ASN A 18 48.93 21.82 8.21
C ASN A 18 48.89 21.78 6.66
N CYS A 19 47.78 21.40 5.98
CA CYS A 19 46.40 21.94 5.98
C CYS A 19 45.38 20.86 5.52
N LYS A 20 44.33 20.54 6.30
CA LYS A 20 42.92 21.00 6.27
C LYS A 20 42.05 20.57 5.05
N GLU A 21 41.14 19.63 5.32
CA GLU A 21 39.91 19.30 4.56
C GLU A 21 38.67 19.93 5.23
N PRO A 22 37.57 20.25 4.49
CA PRO A 22 36.30 20.67 5.09
C PRO A 22 35.37 19.50 5.43
N ASP A 23 34.73 19.67 6.58
CA ASP A 23 33.83 18.80 7.34
C ASP A 23 32.35 19.06 7.00
N TRP A 24 31.53 18.00 6.95
CA TRP A 24 30.05 18.09 6.98
C TRP A 24 29.43 16.88 7.69
N ARG A 25 29.46 16.88 9.02
CA ARG A 25 28.42 16.24 9.85
C ARG A 25 28.11 17.13 11.03
N TRP A 26 26.83 17.47 11.23
CA TRP A 26 26.02 17.46 12.46
C TRP A 26 24.61 17.89 11.99
N VAL A 27 23.46 17.41 12.50
CA VAL A 27 23.07 17.31 13.91
C VAL A 27 21.95 16.26 14.04
N LEU A 28 22.09 15.35 15.00
CA LEU A 28 20.99 14.66 15.67
C LEU A 28 21.21 14.93 17.16
N ARG A 29 20.30 15.67 17.81
CA ARG A 29 20.30 15.84 19.27
C ARG A 29 18.87 15.73 19.80
N ILE A 30 18.70 14.67 20.57
CA ILE A 30 17.65 14.46 21.55
C ILE A 30 18.01 15.32 22.77
N THR A 31 17.03 16.03 23.32
CA THR A 31 17.11 16.63 24.66
C THR A 31 15.91 16.17 25.47
N VAL A 32 16.20 15.52 26.59
CA VAL A 32 15.28 15.26 27.71
C VAL A 32 15.42 16.44 28.68
N THR A 33 14.29 16.99 29.13
CA THR A 33 14.24 17.81 30.35
C THR A 33 13.00 17.45 31.16
N SER A 34 13.25 17.05 32.40
CA SER A 34 12.30 16.89 33.49
C SER A 34 11.88 18.26 34.05
N GLU A 35 10.63 18.39 34.51
CA GLU A 35 10.36 19.08 35.77
C GLU A 35 8.97 18.74 36.34
N THR A 36 8.95 18.69 37.66
CA THR A 36 7.90 18.26 38.58
C THR A 36 6.86 19.35 38.86
N GLY A 37 5.60 18.97 39.09
CA GLY A 37 4.58 19.88 39.63
C GLY A 37 3.34 19.14 40.14
N SER A 38 3.32 18.83 41.43
CA SER A 38 2.19 18.25 42.17
C SER A 38 1.14 19.31 42.47
N LEU A 39 -0.15 19.04 42.22
CA LEU A 39 -1.24 19.54 43.06
C LEU A 39 -2.31 18.46 43.32
N ARG A 40 -2.63 18.31 44.60
CA ARG A 40 -3.60 17.39 45.17
C ARG A 40 -5.03 17.91 45.04
N ARG A 41 -5.94 16.98 44.74
CA ARG A 41 -7.20 16.67 45.46
C ARG A 41 -8.26 17.78 45.56
N ILE A 42 -9.43 17.55 44.94
CA ILE A 42 -10.75 17.68 45.60
C ILE A 42 -11.65 16.59 45.00
N ALA A 43 -12.09 15.70 45.89
CA ALA A 43 -13.19 14.78 45.63
C ALA A 43 -14.51 15.56 45.67
N ARG A 44 -15.47 15.22 44.81
CA ARG A 44 -16.88 15.26 45.18
C ARG A 44 -17.68 14.19 44.43
N ARG A 45 -18.11 13.24 45.26
CA ARG A 45 -19.16 12.26 45.08
C ARG A 45 -20.48 12.98 44.78
N ALA A 46 -21.22 12.51 43.79
CA ALA A 46 -22.65 12.74 43.67
C ALA A 46 -23.25 11.48 43.04
N ASP A 47 -23.60 10.55 43.92
CA ASP A 47 -24.57 9.50 43.66
C ASP A 47 -25.93 10.17 43.37
N SER A 48 -26.56 9.84 42.24
CA SER A 48 -28.01 9.82 42.12
C SER A 48 -28.42 9.04 40.88
N GLN A 49 -28.62 7.73 41.05
CA GLN A 49 -29.56 6.98 40.23
C GLN A 49 -30.98 7.46 40.54
N PRO A 50 -31.88 7.56 39.53
CA PRO A 50 -33.30 7.39 39.77
C PRO A 50 -33.68 5.93 39.55
N TYR A 51 -34.15 5.34 40.64
CA TYR A 51 -35.03 4.20 40.74
C TYR A 51 -36.19 4.30 39.73
N TYR A 52 -36.32 3.31 38.83
CA TYR A 52 -37.55 3.10 38.05
C TYR A 52 -38.25 1.87 38.60
N ASP A 53 -39.47 2.10 39.10
CA ASP A 53 -40.37 1.11 39.66
C ASP A 53 -41.09 0.35 38.55
N ASP A 54 -41.24 -0.95 38.77
CA ASP A 54 -41.92 -1.92 37.92
C ASP A 54 -43.43 -1.73 37.99
N SER A 55 -44.07 -1.35 36.89
CA SER A 55 -45.46 -1.74 36.65
C SER A 55 -45.84 -1.70 35.16
N ASN A 56 -45.91 -2.90 34.58
CA ASN A 56 -46.80 -3.33 33.50
C ASN A 56 -47.60 -2.22 32.76
N VAL A 57 -47.11 -1.80 31.61
CA VAL A 57 -47.96 -1.23 30.55
C VAL A 57 -47.60 -1.87 29.21
N PHE A 58 -48.46 -2.81 28.80
CA PHE A 58 -48.77 -3.20 27.43
C PHE A 58 -47.68 -3.01 26.37
N MET A 59 -46.98 -4.10 26.06
CA MET A 59 -46.33 -4.31 24.77
C MET A 59 -47.34 -4.06 23.64
N ARG A 60 -47.17 -2.95 22.93
CA ARG A 60 -47.66 -2.75 21.57
C ARG A 60 -46.45 -2.84 20.64
N PRO A 61 -46.51 -3.58 19.53
CA PRO A 61 -45.41 -3.62 18.59
C PRO A 61 -45.34 -2.26 17.91
N PHE A 62 -44.34 -1.46 18.27
CA PHE A 62 -43.95 -0.31 17.46
C PHE A 62 -43.45 -0.85 16.13
N ARG A 63 -44.28 -0.72 15.09
CA ARG A 63 -43.85 -0.83 13.70
C ARG A 63 -43.04 0.42 13.39
N TYR A 64 -41.76 0.42 13.73
CA TYR A 64 -40.82 1.39 13.20
C TYR A 64 -40.58 1.05 11.73
N VAL A 65 -41.27 1.75 10.84
CA VAL A 65 -40.86 1.85 9.43
C VAL A 65 -39.74 2.89 9.39
N GLY A 66 -38.53 2.47 9.77
CA GLY A 66 -37.32 3.23 9.51
C GLY A 66 -36.92 2.99 8.06
N ILE A 67 -36.92 4.04 7.24
CA ILE A 67 -36.32 4.00 5.90
C ILE A 67 -34.80 3.95 6.12
N LEU A 68 -34.26 2.74 6.23
CA LEU A 68 -32.83 2.46 6.30
C LEU A 68 -32.27 2.50 4.87
N SER A 69 -32.18 3.69 4.28
CA SER A 69 -31.46 3.82 3.02
C SER A 69 -29.97 3.66 3.31
N ALA A 70 -29.45 2.43 3.31
CA ALA A 70 -28.02 2.14 3.24
C ALA A 70 -27.52 2.59 1.86
N LEU A 71 -27.38 3.90 1.72
CA LEU A 71 -26.45 4.48 0.77
C LEU A 71 -25.34 5.01 1.62
N ALA A 72 -24.25 4.27 1.71
CA ALA A 72 -22.94 4.84 1.90
C ALA A 72 -22.77 5.99 0.89
N ARG A 73 -23.22 7.22 1.19
CA ARG A 73 -22.84 8.38 0.38
C ARG A 73 -21.39 8.71 0.72
N ILE A 74 -20.48 7.84 0.28
CA ILE A 74 -19.05 8.08 0.33
C ILE A 74 -18.87 9.48 -0.24
N ALA A 75 -18.30 10.37 0.57
CA ALA A 75 -18.01 11.72 0.16
C ALA A 75 -17.02 11.66 -1.01
N VAL A 76 -17.56 11.76 -2.23
CA VAL A 76 -16.87 12.02 -3.50
C VAL A 76 -15.70 11.06 -3.83
N ALA A 77 -16.04 9.83 -4.21
CA ALA A 77 -15.30 9.04 -5.21
C ALA A 77 -16.23 7.92 -5.73
N ASP A 78 -16.85 8.17 -6.89
CA ASP A 78 -17.63 7.26 -7.76
C ASP A 78 -18.16 5.92 -7.20
N GLU A 79 -19.42 5.92 -6.77
CA GLU A 79 -20.33 4.76 -6.93
C GLU A 79 -21.02 4.77 -8.30
N GLN A 80 -20.72 5.76 -9.17
CA GLN A 80 -21.07 5.64 -10.58
C GLN A 80 -20.06 4.68 -11.20
N THR A 81 -20.57 3.61 -11.78
CA THR A 81 -19.80 2.83 -12.73
C THR A 81 -19.49 3.78 -13.90
N GLU A 82 -18.25 3.79 -14.39
CA GLU A 82 -17.85 4.71 -15.49
C GLU A 82 -18.80 4.61 -16.69
N CYS A 83 -19.42 3.44 -16.85
CA CYS A 83 -20.52 3.19 -17.76
C CYS A 83 -21.53 2.23 -17.13
N ASN A 84 -22.81 2.63 -17.03
CA ASN A 84 -23.88 1.75 -16.59
C ASN A 84 -24.62 1.13 -17.79
N PRO A 85 -24.61 -0.22 -17.95
CA PRO A 85 -25.14 -0.89 -19.14
C PRO A 85 -26.67 -0.88 -19.23
N LEU A 86 -27.39 -0.48 -18.17
CA LEU A 86 -28.84 -0.23 -18.24
C LEU A 86 -29.14 1.03 -19.05
N ASN A 87 -28.20 1.98 -19.09
CA ASN A 87 -28.40 3.30 -19.69
C ASN A 87 -27.63 3.49 -21.00
N ALA A 88 -26.57 2.72 -21.25
CA ALA A 88 -25.69 2.88 -22.41
C ALA A 88 -25.06 1.55 -22.85
N THR A 89 -24.43 1.53 -24.01
CA THR A 89 -23.56 0.42 -24.42
C THR A 89 -22.18 0.63 -23.82
N CYS A 90 -21.75 -0.29 -22.96
CA CYS A 90 -20.48 -0.20 -22.24
C CYS A 90 -19.38 -1.05 -22.90
N PRO A 91 -18.10 -0.75 -22.61
CA PRO A 91 -16.99 -1.64 -22.92
C PRO A 91 -17.17 -3.03 -22.29
N ALA A 92 -16.44 -4.02 -22.80
CA ALA A 92 -16.47 -5.36 -22.24
C ALA A 92 -15.72 -5.42 -20.89
N ASP A 93 -16.29 -6.11 -19.93
CA ASP A 93 -15.70 -6.32 -18.60
C ASP A 93 -14.63 -7.41 -18.66
N PRO A 94 -13.36 -7.15 -18.32
CA PRO A 94 -12.32 -8.17 -18.34
C PRO A 94 -12.64 -9.30 -17.36
N ALA A 95 -12.68 -10.55 -17.82
CA ALA A 95 -13.01 -11.69 -16.96
C ALA A 95 -11.78 -12.13 -16.16
N LEU A 96 -11.98 -12.69 -14.96
CA LEU A 96 -10.94 -13.43 -14.26
C LEU A 96 -10.65 -14.75 -14.98
N GLY A 97 -11.70 -15.49 -15.37
CA GLY A 97 -11.60 -16.70 -16.20
C GLY A 97 -10.85 -17.88 -15.56
N THR A 98 -10.69 -17.85 -14.23
CA THR A 98 -9.95 -18.83 -13.44
C THR A 98 -10.32 -18.70 -11.96
N GLU A 99 -9.75 -19.59 -11.16
CA GLU A 99 -9.63 -19.42 -9.71
C GLU A 99 -8.22 -18.93 -9.34
N HIS A 100 -8.14 -18.04 -8.35
CA HIS A 100 -6.88 -17.65 -7.75
C HIS A 100 -7.03 -17.20 -6.29
N THR A 101 -5.95 -17.32 -5.52
CA THR A 101 -5.85 -16.83 -4.14
C THR A 101 -4.72 -15.81 -4.04
N TRP A 102 -5.07 -14.57 -3.71
CA TRP A 102 -4.11 -13.51 -3.42
C TRP A 102 -3.80 -13.49 -1.93
N TRP A 103 -2.52 -13.58 -1.59
CA TRP A 103 -2.03 -13.33 -0.24
C TRP A 103 -1.60 -11.87 -0.14
N PHE A 104 -2.16 -11.14 0.82
CA PHE A 104 -1.98 -9.70 0.98
C PHE A 104 -0.75 -9.37 1.84
N ASN A 105 0.35 -10.10 1.66
CA ASN A 105 1.62 -9.88 2.37
C ASN A 105 2.69 -9.19 1.51
N SER A 106 2.36 -8.86 0.27
CA SER A 106 3.22 -8.15 -0.69
C SER A 106 2.41 -7.15 -1.51
N THR A 107 3.09 -6.21 -2.15
CA THR A 107 2.48 -5.24 -3.07
C THR A 107 1.58 -5.92 -4.10
N LEU A 108 0.35 -5.41 -4.22
CA LEU A 108 -0.61 -5.87 -5.22
C LEU A 108 -0.11 -5.58 -6.64
N ASP A 109 -0.42 -6.47 -7.58
CA ASP A 109 -0.19 -6.25 -9.00
C ASP A 109 -1.19 -5.23 -9.54
N GLU A 110 -0.71 -4.05 -9.91
CA GLU A 110 -1.51 -2.93 -10.43
C GLU A 110 -2.33 -3.29 -11.68
N LYS A 111 -1.98 -4.37 -12.40
CA LYS A 111 -2.78 -4.86 -13.52
C LYS A 111 -4.01 -5.64 -13.09
N LEU A 112 -3.99 -6.23 -11.91
CA LEU A 112 -5.10 -7.02 -11.36
C LEU A 112 -5.93 -6.22 -10.36
N TRP A 113 -5.32 -5.24 -9.72
CA TRP A 113 -5.85 -4.55 -8.55
C TRP A 113 -5.54 -3.05 -8.63
N ASN A 114 -6.52 -2.22 -8.28
CA ASN A 114 -6.39 -0.77 -8.27
C ASN A 114 -6.82 -0.21 -6.92
N MET A 115 -5.95 0.58 -6.27
CA MET A 115 -6.30 1.35 -5.08
C MET A 115 -6.91 2.69 -5.52
N THR A 116 -8.24 2.78 -5.56
CA THR A 116 -8.97 4.01 -5.91
C THR A 116 -8.80 5.08 -4.84
N THR A 117 -8.78 4.70 -3.56
CA THR A 117 -8.51 5.62 -2.45
C THR A 117 -7.61 4.97 -1.40
N GLY A 118 -6.76 5.78 -0.76
CA GLY A 118 -5.84 5.32 0.27
C GLY A 118 -4.69 4.45 -0.25
N VAL A 119 -3.82 4.03 0.66
CA VAL A 119 -2.68 3.14 0.36
C VAL A 119 -2.57 2.11 1.48
N PRO A 120 -2.63 0.80 1.19
CA PRO A 120 -2.53 -0.22 2.21
C PRO A 120 -1.10 -0.31 2.75
N THR A 121 -0.97 -0.71 4.01
CA THR A 121 0.34 -1.05 4.61
C THR A 121 0.46 -2.56 4.72
N TYR A 122 1.55 -3.14 4.24
CA TYR A 122 1.72 -4.60 4.26
C TYR A 122 2.46 -5.03 5.52
N THR A 123 1.90 -6.03 6.20
CA THR A 123 2.48 -6.66 7.39
C THR A 123 2.68 -8.16 7.13
N SER A 124 3.23 -8.89 8.11
CA SER A 124 3.28 -10.35 8.05
C SER A 124 1.90 -11.00 8.17
N GLU A 125 0.90 -10.31 8.72
CA GLU A 125 -0.46 -10.83 8.89
C GLU A 125 -1.35 -10.60 7.65
N GLY A 126 -1.06 -9.56 6.86
CA GLY A 126 -1.87 -9.14 5.72
C GLY A 126 -1.71 -7.65 5.39
N ALA A 127 -2.58 -7.16 4.51
CA ALA A 127 -2.65 -5.76 4.14
C ALA A 127 -3.59 -5.03 5.09
N GLU A 128 -3.10 -3.92 5.65
CA GLU A 128 -3.85 -3.02 6.50
C GLU A 128 -4.43 -1.87 5.66
N PHE A 129 -5.75 -1.74 5.71
CA PHE A 129 -6.56 -0.69 5.12
C PHE A 129 -6.85 0.35 6.21
N LEU A 130 -6.03 1.42 6.25
CA LEU A 130 -6.04 2.39 7.34
C LEU A 130 -6.74 3.69 6.96
N ILE A 131 -7.68 4.13 7.80
CA ILE A 131 -8.14 5.51 7.84
C ILE A 131 -7.17 6.28 8.74
N LYS A 132 -6.34 7.14 8.14
CA LYS A 132 -5.26 7.90 8.84
C LYS A 132 -5.62 9.37 9.11
N THR A 133 -6.65 9.87 8.44
CA THR A 133 -7.08 11.28 8.52
C THR A 133 -8.60 11.34 8.66
N GLU A 134 -9.10 12.44 9.21
CA GLU A 134 -10.53 12.74 9.24
C GLU A 134 -11.12 12.66 7.83
N ASN A 135 -12.29 12.00 7.73
CA ASN A 135 -13.00 11.71 6.49
C ASN A 135 -12.19 10.94 5.41
N GLY A 136 -11.05 10.35 5.78
CA GLY A 136 -10.30 9.48 4.87
C GLY A 136 -10.98 8.12 4.68
N SER A 137 -10.71 7.47 3.55
CA SER A 137 -11.17 6.12 3.23
C SER A 137 -10.07 5.32 2.53
N THR A 138 -10.29 4.02 2.42
CA THR A 138 -9.51 3.16 1.53
C THR A 138 -10.47 2.37 0.64
N LEU A 139 -10.12 2.20 -0.63
CA LEU A 139 -10.91 1.42 -1.58
C LEU A 139 -9.97 0.73 -2.55
N LEU A 140 -9.93 -0.59 -2.47
CA LEU A 140 -9.31 -1.49 -3.43
C LEU A 140 -10.39 -2.05 -4.35
N GLN A 141 -10.12 -2.13 -5.64
CA GLN A 141 -10.98 -2.77 -6.63
C GLN A 141 -10.17 -3.71 -7.52
N SER A 142 -10.73 -4.85 -7.92
CA SER A 142 -10.14 -5.67 -8.97
C SER A 142 -10.36 -5.01 -10.34
N ASN A 143 -9.38 -5.16 -11.24
CA ASN A 143 -9.50 -4.78 -12.65
C ASN A 143 -10.15 -5.89 -13.50
N PHE A 144 -10.49 -7.01 -12.87
CA PHE A 144 -11.22 -8.13 -13.47
C PHE A 144 -12.57 -8.28 -12.78
N TYR A 145 -13.45 -9.00 -13.46
CA TYR A 145 -14.78 -9.37 -13.00
C TYR A 145 -14.90 -10.88 -12.94
N ILE A 146 -15.82 -11.35 -12.10
CA ILE A 146 -16.32 -12.72 -12.11
C ILE A 146 -17.80 -12.70 -12.46
N PHE A 147 -18.28 -13.75 -13.11
CA PHE A 147 -19.70 -13.89 -13.40
C PHE A 147 -20.22 -15.20 -12.81
N PHE A 148 -20.94 -15.07 -11.70
CA PHE A 148 -21.11 -16.16 -10.74
C PHE A 148 -19.74 -16.69 -10.23
N GLY A 149 -19.74 -17.32 -9.07
CA GLY A 149 -18.49 -17.75 -8.48
C GLY A 149 -18.47 -17.86 -6.98
N VAL A 150 -17.25 -17.77 -6.46
CA VAL A 150 -16.97 -17.73 -5.03
C VAL A 150 -16.03 -16.56 -4.76
N MET A 151 -16.35 -15.77 -3.75
CA MET A 151 -15.44 -14.79 -3.15
C MET A 151 -15.26 -15.16 -1.69
N GLU A 152 -14.02 -15.43 -1.29
CA GLU A 152 -13.63 -15.85 0.06
C GLU A 152 -12.60 -14.85 0.58
N ALA A 153 -12.90 -14.14 1.65
CA ALA A 153 -12.03 -13.13 2.25
C ALA A 153 -11.73 -13.44 3.72
N HIS A 154 -10.44 -13.42 4.08
CA HIS A 154 -10.00 -13.58 5.46
C HIS A 154 -9.72 -12.20 6.06
N VAL A 155 -10.61 -11.76 6.95
CA VAL A 155 -10.69 -10.36 7.38
C VAL A 155 -10.69 -10.26 8.90
N LYS A 156 -10.00 -9.22 9.38
CA LYS A 156 -10.12 -8.62 10.71
C LYS A 156 -10.63 -7.19 10.53
N MET A 157 -11.82 -6.89 11.03
CA MET A 157 -12.53 -5.63 10.77
C MET A 157 -11.97 -4.45 11.59
N ALA A 158 -12.25 -3.22 11.15
CA ALA A 158 -11.83 -1.98 11.83
C ALA A 158 -12.76 -1.54 12.97
N LYS A 159 -12.31 -1.61 14.22
CA LYS A 159 -13.09 -1.17 15.38
C LYS A 159 -13.24 0.34 15.44
N GLY A 160 -14.45 0.82 15.71
CA GLY A 160 -14.76 2.23 15.92
C GLY A 160 -16.21 2.56 15.52
N ALA A 161 -16.92 3.31 16.37
CA ALA A 161 -18.23 3.83 15.98
C ALA A 161 -18.12 4.71 14.73
N GLY A 162 -19.06 4.54 13.81
CA GLY A 162 -19.10 5.24 12.53
C GLY A 162 -18.10 4.74 11.48
N ILE A 163 -17.31 3.70 11.77
CA ILE A 163 -16.36 3.10 10.82
C ILE A 163 -16.94 1.81 10.26
N ILE A 164 -16.84 1.63 8.95
CA ILE A 164 -17.32 0.46 8.24
C ILE A 164 -16.15 -0.22 7.54
N SER A 165 -16.02 -1.52 7.75
CA SER A 165 -15.22 -2.39 6.88
C SER A 165 -16.18 -3.07 5.89
N SER A 166 -15.79 -3.19 4.62
CA SER A 166 -16.62 -3.83 3.60
C SER A 166 -15.79 -4.73 2.67
N VAL A 167 -16.34 -5.88 2.32
CA VAL A 167 -15.89 -6.71 1.19
C VAL A 167 -17.09 -6.94 0.27
N ILE A 168 -16.94 -6.58 -0.99
CA ILE A 168 -18.07 -6.37 -1.90
C ILE A 168 -17.79 -7.06 -3.24
N LEU A 169 -18.80 -7.69 -3.83
CA LEU A 169 -18.87 -7.95 -5.27
C LEU A 169 -19.85 -6.93 -5.86
N GLN A 170 -19.45 -6.11 -6.83
CA GLN A 170 -20.34 -5.13 -7.46
C GLN A 170 -20.17 -5.10 -8.98
N SER A 171 -21.28 -5.07 -9.71
CA SER A 171 -21.32 -4.99 -11.17
C SER A 171 -21.34 -3.56 -11.69
N ASP A 172 -21.25 -3.43 -13.02
CA ASP A 172 -21.39 -2.16 -13.70
C ASP A 172 -22.84 -1.65 -13.75
N ASP A 173 -23.84 -2.52 -13.55
CA ASP A 173 -25.24 -2.12 -13.39
C ASP A 173 -25.69 -1.94 -11.93
N LEU A 174 -24.78 -2.06 -10.97
CA LEU A 174 -25.03 -1.93 -9.52
C LEU A 174 -25.83 -3.09 -8.92
N ASP A 175 -25.71 -4.29 -9.50
CA ASP A 175 -25.89 -5.52 -8.73
C ASP A 175 -24.73 -5.63 -7.72
N GLU A 176 -25.03 -6.01 -6.48
CA GLU A 176 -24.08 -5.93 -5.37
C GLU A 176 -24.30 -7.05 -4.35
N ILE A 177 -23.20 -7.55 -3.75
CA ILE A 177 -23.18 -8.57 -2.69
C ILE A 177 -22.13 -8.18 -1.66
N ASP A 178 -22.55 -8.04 -0.41
CA ASP A 178 -21.74 -7.39 0.61
C ASP A 178 -21.51 -8.28 1.83
N TRP A 179 -20.34 -8.07 2.42
CA TRP A 179 -20.07 -8.22 3.85
C TRP A 179 -19.72 -6.86 4.42
N GLU A 180 -20.44 -6.42 5.44
CA GLU A 180 -20.22 -5.14 6.11
C GLU A 180 -20.11 -5.30 7.64
N TRP A 181 -19.05 -4.75 8.21
CA TRP A 181 -18.86 -4.68 9.66
C TRP A 181 -19.04 -3.25 10.13
N VAL A 182 -19.98 -3.05 11.04
CA VAL A 182 -20.13 -1.79 11.77
C VAL A 182 -19.18 -1.79 12.96
N GLY A 183 -18.22 -0.86 12.98
CA GLY A 183 -17.08 -0.94 13.89
C GLY A 183 -17.41 -0.79 15.38
N TYR A 184 -18.63 -0.41 15.75
CA TYR A 184 -19.09 -0.39 17.14
C TYR A 184 -19.48 -1.78 17.67
N ASN A 185 -19.79 -2.74 16.78
CA ASN A 185 -20.20 -4.10 17.14
C ASN A 185 -19.23 -5.13 16.56
N THR A 186 -18.25 -5.52 17.37
CA THR A 186 -17.20 -6.47 16.95
C THR A 186 -17.61 -7.94 17.12
N SER A 187 -18.88 -8.19 17.40
CA SER A 187 -19.46 -9.53 17.61
C SER A 187 -20.44 -9.93 16.49
N GLN A 188 -20.50 -9.18 15.40
CA GLN A 188 -21.47 -9.36 14.34
C GLN A 188 -20.96 -8.84 12.99
N VAL A 189 -21.47 -9.41 11.90
CA VAL A 189 -21.31 -8.90 10.53
C VAL A 189 -22.68 -8.82 9.84
N GLN A 190 -22.83 -7.90 8.90
CA GLN A 190 -23.98 -7.81 8.01
C GLN A 190 -23.64 -8.41 6.64
N SER A 191 -24.53 -9.26 6.15
CA SER A 191 -24.61 -9.60 4.72
C SER A 191 -25.66 -8.72 4.07
N ASP A 192 -25.41 -8.19 2.88
CA ASP A 192 -26.43 -7.47 2.09
C ASP A 192 -26.28 -7.81 0.61
N PHE A 193 -27.30 -7.49 -0.17
CA PHE A 193 -27.25 -7.58 -1.63
C PHE A 193 -28.16 -6.54 -2.27
N PHE A 194 -27.74 -5.92 -3.37
CA PHE A 194 -28.55 -4.99 -4.17
C PHE A 194 -28.71 -5.53 -5.58
N GLY A 195 -29.84 -5.21 -6.21
CA GLY A 195 -30.02 -5.47 -7.63
C GLY A 195 -30.25 -4.16 -8.36
N LYS A 196 -29.45 -3.88 -9.39
CA LYS A 196 -29.58 -2.72 -10.28
C LYS A 196 -29.59 -1.38 -9.54
N GLY A 197 -28.88 -1.29 -8.41
CA GLY A 197 -28.85 -0.10 -7.55
C GLY A 197 -30.19 0.22 -6.88
N ASN A 198 -31.12 -0.73 -6.81
CA ASN A 198 -32.44 -0.51 -6.24
C ASN A 198 -32.38 -0.44 -4.71
N THR A 199 -32.47 0.78 -4.18
CA THR A 199 -32.42 1.09 -2.74
C THR A 199 -33.79 1.39 -2.14
N THR A 200 -34.89 1.03 -2.83
CA THR A 200 -36.26 1.35 -2.41
C THR A 200 -36.64 0.74 -1.06
N THR A 201 -36.01 -0.40 -0.72
CA THR A 201 -36.22 -1.12 0.54
C THR A 201 -34.90 -1.37 1.28
N SER A 202 -35.03 -1.65 2.56
CA SER A 202 -33.95 -1.85 3.53
C SER A 202 -33.99 -3.22 4.20
N ASP A 203 -34.73 -4.15 3.58
CA ASP A 203 -35.03 -5.50 4.10
C ASP A 203 -34.01 -6.56 3.65
N ARG A 204 -33.02 -6.16 2.85
CA ARG A 204 -32.03 -7.05 2.23
C ARG A 204 -30.84 -7.35 3.14
N GLY A 205 -30.63 -6.58 4.20
CA GLY A 205 -29.61 -6.86 5.22
C GLY A 205 -29.94 -8.08 6.08
N GLY A 206 -28.92 -8.87 6.40
CA GLY A 206 -28.97 -10.00 7.33
C GLY A 206 -27.82 -9.92 8.33
N TYR A 207 -28.09 -10.15 9.61
CA TYR A 207 -27.11 -10.00 10.70
C TYR A 207 -26.65 -11.38 11.21
N HIS A 208 -25.33 -11.57 11.30
CA HIS A 208 -24.71 -12.85 11.65
C HIS A 208 -23.73 -12.69 12.79
N ALA A 209 -23.83 -13.56 13.80
CA ALA A 209 -22.91 -13.54 14.93
C ALA A 209 -21.50 -13.98 14.51
N VAL A 210 -20.48 -13.25 14.94
CA VAL A 210 -19.06 -13.59 14.76
C VAL A 210 -18.28 -12.94 15.89
N ALA A 211 -17.80 -13.72 16.84
CA ALA A 211 -17.05 -13.17 17.98
C ALA A 211 -15.69 -12.65 17.54
N ASN A 212 -15.13 -11.65 18.26
CA ASN A 212 -13.76 -11.19 18.07
C ASN A 212 -13.40 -10.72 16.65
N ALA A 213 -14.36 -10.26 15.85
CA ALA A 213 -14.13 -9.91 14.45
C ALA A 213 -13.08 -8.78 14.26
N ASP A 214 -12.80 -7.99 15.30
CA ASP A 214 -11.76 -6.95 15.34
C ASP A 214 -10.36 -7.44 15.75
N THR A 215 -10.25 -8.64 16.30
CA THR A 215 -8.98 -9.18 16.84
C THR A 215 -8.55 -10.50 16.22
N GLU A 216 -9.48 -11.27 15.66
CA GLU A 216 -9.26 -12.56 15.01
C GLU A 216 -9.58 -12.47 13.51
N PHE A 217 -8.93 -13.31 12.71
CA PHE A 217 -9.30 -13.48 11.30
C PHE A 217 -10.42 -14.51 11.20
N HIS A 218 -11.48 -14.13 10.50
CA HIS A 218 -12.55 -15.05 10.11
C HIS A 218 -12.59 -15.20 8.60
N ASN A 219 -13.06 -16.36 8.15
CA ASN A 219 -13.29 -16.65 6.74
C ASN A 219 -14.72 -16.26 6.36
N TYR A 220 -14.86 -15.22 5.55
CA TYR A 220 -16.16 -14.78 5.00
C TYR A 220 -16.24 -15.18 3.54
N THR A 221 -17.15 -16.11 3.22
CA THR A 221 -17.32 -16.63 1.86
C THR A 221 -18.70 -16.30 1.32
N SER A 222 -18.75 -15.68 0.15
CA SER A 222 -19.94 -15.54 -0.67
C SER A 222 -19.88 -16.54 -1.82
N TYR A 223 -20.81 -17.49 -1.86
CA TYR A 223 -21.04 -18.36 -3.01
C TYR A 223 -22.23 -17.81 -3.78
N TRP A 224 -22.09 -17.65 -5.09
CA TRP A 224 -23.07 -16.97 -5.90
C TRP A 224 -23.23 -17.68 -7.25
N ASP A 225 -24.41 -18.27 -7.49
CA ASP A 225 -24.78 -18.79 -8.81
C ASP A 225 -26.11 -18.20 -9.29
N LYS A 226 -26.61 -18.68 -10.43
CA LYS A 226 -27.87 -18.18 -11.00
C LYS A 226 -29.11 -18.51 -10.16
N ASP A 227 -29.01 -19.51 -9.28
CA ASP A 227 -30.15 -20.06 -8.55
C ASP A 227 -30.18 -19.56 -7.10
N ARG A 228 -28.99 -19.36 -6.49
CA ARG A 228 -28.87 -18.92 -5.10
C ARG A 228 -27.56 -18.20 -4.76
N LEU A 229 -27.68 -17.36 -3.75
CA LEU A 229 -26.61 -16.62 -3.11
C LEU A 229 -26.49 -17.08 -1.65
N GLU A 230 -25.30 -17.46 -1.24
CA GLU A 230 -25.02 -18.00 0.08
C GLU A 230 -23.88 -17.25 0.74
N TRP A 231 -24.01 -17.04 2.05
CA TRP A 231 -23.00 -16.42 2.90
C TRP A 231 -22.56 -17.42 3.95
N TRP A 232 -21.26 -17.58 4.08
CA TRP A 232 -20.62 -18.51 5.01
C TRP A 232 -19.60 -17.78 5.89
N ILE A 233 -19.56 -18.16 7.16
CA ILE A 233 -18.56 -17.71 8.14
C ILE A 233 -17.84 -18.94 8.69
N ASP A 234 -16.53 -19.01 8.57
CA ASP A 234 -15.70 -20.13 9.09
C ASP A 234 -16.18 -21.53 8.66
N ASN A 235 -16.68 -21.62 7.42
CA ASN A 235 -17.27 -22.81 6.79
C ASN A 235 -18.68 -23.20 7.32
N GLU A 236 -19.33 -22.34 8.10
CA GLU A 236 -20.73 -22.47 8.48
C GLU A 236 -21.62 -21.59 7.58
N LEU A 237 -22.66 -22.17 6.99
CA LEU A 237 -23.65 -21.44 6.19
C LEU A 237 -24.54 -20.63 7.12
N VAL A 238 -24.51 -19.30 7.00
CA VAL A 238 -25.29 -18.39 7.86
C VAL A 238 -26.50 -17.78 7.13
N ARG A 239 -26.48 -17.75 5.79
CA ARG A 239 -27.60 -17.22 4.99
C ARG A 239 -27.65 -17.82 3.60
N THR A 240 -28.87 -18.05 3.11
CA THR A 240 -29.17 -18.34 1.70
C THR A 240 -30.28 -17.40 1.21
N VAL A 241 -30.12 -16.84 0.02
CA VAL A 241 -31.11 -16.07 -0.73
C VAL A 241 -31.29 -16.74 -2.09
N ASN A 242 -32.50 -17.19 -2.40
CA ASN A 242 -32.78 -17.83 -3.68
C ASN A 242 -33.20 -16.81 -4.73
N TYR A 243 -32.84 -17.06 -6.00
CA TYR A 243 -33.19 -16.19 -7.12
C TYR A 243 -34.68 -15.82 -7.14
N SER A 244 -35.58 -16.78 -6.93
CA SER A 244 -37.02 -16.62 -7.13
C SER A 244 -37.82 -16.25 -5.88
N GLU A 245 -37.18 -15.83 -4.78
CA GLU A 245 -37.91 -15.51 -3.55
C GLU A 245 -38.44 -14.06 -3.53
N PRO A 246 -39.43 -13.73 -2.67
CA PRO A 246 -39.98 -12.37 -2.62
C PRO A 246 -38.95 -11.28 -2.32
N LEU A 247 -37.92 -11.59 -1.52
CA LEU A 247 -36.86 -10.66 -1.13
C LEU A 247 -36.04 -10.16 -2.33
N THR A 248 -35.85 -10.99 -3.35
CA THR A 248 -35.19 -10.62 -4.61
C THR A 248 -36.15 -10.03 -5.64
N VAL A 249 -37.42 -9.80 -5.24
CA VAL A 249 -38.51 -9.42 -6.14
C VAL A 249 -38.65 -10.45 -7.27
N TYR A 250 -38.61 -11.74 -6.91
CA TYR A 250 -38.68 -12.86 -7.84
C TYR A 250 -37.63 -12.77 -8.96
N GLY A 251 -36.39 -12.42 -8.60
CA GLY A 251 -35.23 -12.39 -9.48
C GLY A 251 -34.89 -11.02 -10.06
N LYS A 252 -35.77 -10.02 -9.95
CA LYS A 252 -35.51 -8.68 -10.51
C LYS A 252 -34.40 -7.92 -9.80
N ASN A 253 -34.29 -8.10 -8.48
CA ASN A 253 -33.25 -7.53 -7.64
C ASN A 253 -32.18 -8.56 -7.23
N TYR A 254 -32.19 -9.77 -7.81
CA TYR A 254 -31.13 -10.73 -7.55
C TYR A 254 -29.85 -10.32 -8.30
N PRO A 255 -28.68 -10.27 -7.65
CA PRO A 255 -27.41 -9.99 -8.31
C PRO A 255 -27.13 -11.05 -9.37
N GLN A 256 -26.97 -10.64 -10.62
CA GLN A 256 -26.98 -11.57 -11.75
C GLN A 256 -26.13 -11.09 -12.93
N THR A 257 -25.23 -10.14 -12.70
CA THR A 257 -24.35 -9.57 -13.72
C THR A 257 -22.90 -9.54 -13.24
N PRO A 258 -21.89 -9.59 -14.15
CA PRO A 258 -20.48 -9.69 -13.78
C PRO A 258 -20.07 -8.66 -12.73
N CYS A 259 -19.44 -9.11 -11.66
CA CYS A 259 -19.05 -8.28 -10.52
C CYS A 259 -17.54 -8.21 -10.38
N ARG A 260 -17.02 -7.02 -10.06
CA ARG A 260 -15.65 -6.84 -9.58
C ARG A 260 -15.60 -7.00 -8.06
N VAL A 261 -14.45 -7.37 -7.54
CA VAL A 261 -14.20 -7.49 -6.09
C VAL A 261 -13.75 -6.13 -5.57
N LYS A 262 -14.35 -5.66 -4.47
CA LYS A 262 -13.93 -4.44 -3.77
C LYS A 262 -13.68 -4.72 -2.29
N VAL A 263 -12.71 -4.01 -1.73
CA VAL A 263 -12.40 -4.02 -0.30
C VAL A 263 -12.29 -2.57 0.16
N SER A 264 -13.03 -2.21 1.20
CA SER A 264 -13.12 -0.82 1.66
C SER A 264 -13.07 -0.72 3.18
N ASN A 265 -12.43 0.32 3.67
CA ASN A 265 -12.55 0.78 5.05
C ASN A 265 -12.88 2.27 5.01
N TRP A 266 -14.05 2.65 5.51
CA TRP A 266 -14.62 3.97 5.27
C TRP A 266 -15.49 4.47 6.43
N PRO A 267 -15.59 5.81 6.62
CA PRO A 267 -16.37 6.37 7.72
C PRO A 267 -17.80 6.71 7.27
N VAL A 268 -18.78 5.97 7.77
CA VAL A 268 -20.20 6.32 7.60
C VAL A 268 -20.65 7.39 8.62
N GLY A 269 -20.00 7.46 9.78
CA GLY A 269 -20.33 8.39 10.86
C GLY A 269 -19.81 9.81 10.65
N ILE A 270 -19.95 10.37 9.45
CA ILE A 270 -19.53 11.75 9.13
C ILE A 270 -20.72 12.68 9.06
N ALA A 271 -20.57 13.95 9.46
CA ALA A 271 -21.69 14.87 9.63
C ALA A 271 -22.49 15.17 8.33
N SER A 272 -21.92 14.91 7.16
CA SER A 272 -22.58 15.07 5.86
C SER A 272 -23.46 13.90 5.45
N GLN A 273 -23.42 12.78 6.19
CA GLN A 273 -24.22 11.59 5.91
C GLN A 273 -25.67 11.74 6.36
N SER A 274 -26.54 10.87 5.84
CA SER A 274 -27.92 10.80 6.31
C SER A 274 -27.97 10.36 7.78
N ILE A 275 -29.00 10.80 8.50
CA ILE A 275 -29.19 10.40 9.91
C ILE A 275 -29.26 8.87 10.03
N GLY A 276 -29.97 8.20 9.11
CA GLY A 276 -30.08 6.74 9.12
C GLY A 276 -28.73 6.04 8.95
N ASN A 277 -27.84 6.57 8.11
CA ASN A 277 -26.48 6.02 7.94
C ASN A 277 -25.62 6.21 9.20
N ILE A 278 -25.72 7.39 9.82
CA ILE A 278 -25.00 7.69 11.05
C ILE A 278 -25.49 6.76 12.17
N GLU A 279 -26.81 6.57 12.30
CA GLU A 279 -27.41 5.66 13.28
C GLU A 279 -27.01 4.20 13.02
N TRP A 280 -27.07 3.74 11.76
CA TRP A 280 -26.62 2.41 11.35
C TRP A 280 -25.15 2.15 11.71
N GLY A 281 -24.28 3.14 11.48
CA GLY A 281 -22.86 3.10 11.87
C GLY A 281 -22.59 3.19 13.36
N GLY A 282 -23.61 3.39 14.21
CA GLY A 282 -23.46 3.53 15.65
C GLY A 282 -23.03 4.92 16.12
N GLY A 283 -23.26 5.95 15.29
CA GLY A 283 -23.01 7.35 15.61
C GLY A 283 -21.86 7.98 14.82
N LEU A 284 -21.49 9.20 15.23
CA LEU A 284 -20.39 9.94 14.62
C LEU A 284 -19.03 9.30 14.96
N VAL A 285 -18.09 9.37 14.02
CA VAL A 285 -16.72 8.94 14.23
C VAL A 285 -16.03 9.84 15.25
N ASN A 286 -15.34 9.24 16.22
CA ASN A 286 -14.41 9.96 17.08
C ASN A 286 -13.00 9.95 16.47
N TRP A 287 -12.63 11.01 15.76
CA TRP A 287 -11.34 11.13 15.07
C TRP A 287 -10.11 11.14 15.99
N THR A 288 -10.27 11.30 17.30
CA THR A 288 -9.15 11.16 18.25
C THR A 288 -8.63 9.71 18.35
N ASN A 289 -9.40 8.74 17.85
CA ASN A 289 -9.05 7.32 17.84
C ASN A 289 -8.32 6.86 16.56
N LEU A 290 -7.93 7.79 15.67
CA LEU A 290 -7.14 7.44 14.49
C LEU A 290 -5.81 6.74 14.87
N PRO A 291 -5.31 5.79 14.06
CA PRO A 291 -5.93 5.28 12.85
C PRO A 291 -6.97 4.17 13.12
N PHE A 292 -7.93 4.02 12.20
CA PHE A 292 -8.83 2.85 12.18
C PHE A 292 -8.34 1.85 11.14
N THR A 293 -8.18 0.59 11.51
CA THR A 293 -7.48 -0.41 10.69
C THR A 293 -8.34 -1.64 10.45
N MET A 294 -8.63 -1.92 9.18
CA MET A 294 -9.11 -3.22 8.70
C MET A 294 -7.91 -4.00 8.17
N THR A 295 -7.78 -5.28 8.48
CA THR A 295 -6.68 -6.13 7.96
C THR A 295 -7.26 -7.26 7.11
N VAL A 296 -6.73 -7.42 5.91
CA VAL A 296 -7.07 -8.53 5.00
C VAL A 296 -5.84 -9.41 4.81
N GLN A 297 -5.96 -10.69 5.14
CA GLN A 297 -4.86 -11.65 4.99
C GLN A 297 -4.80 -12.24 3.58
N ARG A 298 -5.94 -12.70 3.09
CA ARG A 298 -6.06 -13.31 1.77
C ARG A 298 -7.46 -13.14 1.21
N ILE A 299 -7.54 -13.11 -0.11
CA ILE A 299 -8.79 -13.23 -0.84
C ILE A 299 -8.62 -14.33 -1.88
N ARG A 300 -9.54 -15.29 -1.88
CA ARG A 300 -9.69 -16.28 -2.94
C ARG A 300 -10.91 -15.90 -3.77
N VAL A 301 -10.75 -15.87 -5.09
CA VAL A 301 -11.83 -15.61 -6.03
C VAL A 301 -11.85 -16.71 -7.07
N GLN A 302 -13.03 -17.27 -7.29
CA GLN A 302 -13.29 -18.29 -8.30
C GLN A 302 -14.33 -17.74 -9.27
N ASP A 303 -13.96 -17.64 -10.53
CA ASP A 303 -14.88 -17.40 -11.63
C ASP A 303 -15.48 -18.73 -12.10
N PHE A 304 -16.81 -18.83 -12.19
CA PHE A 304 -17.45 -20.03 -12.75
C PHE A 304 -17.36 -20.10 -14.27
N HIS A 305 -16.87 -19.04 -14.91
CA HIS A 305 -16.58 -19.02 -16.34
C HIS A 305 -15.07 -19.00 -16.63
N SER A 306 -14.72 -19.33 -17.86
CA SER A 306 -13.34 -19.32 -18.36
C SER A 306 -13.15 -18.39 -19.56
N GLY A 307 -14.05 -17.43 -19.75
CA GLY A 307 -14.00 -16.45 -20.85
C GLY A 307 -12.87 -15.44 -20.69
N LYS A 308 -12.66 -14.62 -21.72
CA LYS A 308 -11.72 -13.48 -21.66
C LYS A 308 -12.36 -12.20 -21.12
N GLU A 309 -13.64 -12.00 -21.40
CA GLU A 309 -14.40 -10.79 -21.04
C GLU A 309 -15.92 -11.09 -21.10
N TYR A 310 -16.70 -10.21 -20.47
CA TYR A 310 -18.16 -10.23 -20.46
C TYR A 310 -18.71 -9.03 -21.22
N THR A 311 -19.80 -9.22 -21.97
CA THR A 311 -20.47 -8.12 -22.67
C THR A 311 -21.97 -8.18 -22.44
N TYR A 312 -22.59 -7.01 -22.24
CA TYR A 312 -24.03 -6.88 -22.08
C TYR A 312 -24.68 -6.73 -23.47
N SER A 313 -25.59 -7.64 -23.82
CA SER A 313 -26.46 -7.48 -24.98
C SER A 313 -27.70 -6.67 -24.62
N GLY A 314 -27.72 -5.41 -25.05
CA GLY A 314 -28.79 -4.47 -24.70
C GLY A 314 -28.72 -4.04 -23.24
N ASN A 315 -29.87 -3.62 -22.69
CA ASN A 315 -29.92 -2.82 -21.46
C ASN A 315 -30.76 -3.46 -20.36
N SER A 316 -30.95 -4.78 -20.41
CA SER A 316 -31.88 -5.47 -19.49
C SER A 316 -31.30 -5.67 -18.08
N GLY A 317 -29.97 -5.79 -17.96
CA GLY A 317 -29.31 -6.22 -16.71
C GLY A 317 -29.70 -7.65 -16.29
N SER A 318 -30.17 -8.48 -17.22
CA SER A 318 -30.43 -9.90 -16.97
C SER A 318 -29.16 -10.73 -17.19
N TYR A 319 -28.98 -11.80 -16.41
CA TYR A 319 -27.89 -12.75 -16.66
C TYR A 319 -27.95 -13.35 -18.08
N ASP A 320 -29.15 -13.50 -18.65
CA ASP A 320 -29.37 -13.97 -20.04
C ASP A 320 -28.79 -13.01 -21.08
N SER A 321 -28.57 -11.75 -20.71
CA SER A 321 -27.98 -10.74 -21.60
C SER A 321 -26.44 -10.73 -21.56
N ILE A 322 -25.82 -11.53 -20.69
CA ILE A 322 -24.37 -11.55 -20.54
C ILE A 322 -23.76 -12.55 -21.52
N ASN A 323 -23.02 -12.06 -22.50
CA ASN A 323 -22.25 -12.90 -23.40
C ASN A 323 -20.83 -13.10 -22.84
N VAL A 324 -20.51 -14.35 -22.53
CA VAL A 324 -19.16 -14.76 -22.13
C VAL A 324 -18.33 -14.97 -23.39
N VAL A 325 -17.40 -14.05 -23.66
CA VAL A 325 -16.60 -14.12 -24.88
C VAL A 325 -15.47 -15.13 -24.69
N SER A 326 -15.37 -16.10 -25.60
CA SER A 326 -14.31 -17.11 -25.57
C SER A 326 -12.92 -16.51 -25.76
N GLY A 327 -11.92 -17.04 -25.05
CA GLY A 327 -10.52 -16.64 -25.18
C GLY A 327 -9.78 -16.77 -23.85
N ASN A 328 -8.51 -16.35 -23.83
CA ASN A 328 -7.74 -16.29 -22.59
C ASN A 328 -7.94 -14.95 -21.89
N SER A 329 -8.36 -15.01 -20.62
CA SER A 329 -8.40 -13.84 -19.74
C SER A 329 -7.00 -13.20 -19.61
N THR A 330 -6.99 -11.86 -19.64
CA THR A 330 -5.80 -11.04 -19.36
C THR A 330 -5.36 -11.21 -17.90
N ALA A 331 -6.31 -11.24 -16.96
CA ALA A 331 -6.06 -11.49 -15.55
C ALA A 331 -5.43 -12.88 -15.33
N LYS A 332 -6.00 -13.92 -15.93
CA LYS A 332 -5.44 -15.28 -15.90
C LYS A 332 -4.02 -15.34 -16.46
N THR A 333 -3.75 -14.57 -17.53
CA THR A 333 -2.41 -14.51 -18.14
C THR A 333 -1.41 -13.82 -17.21
N GLU A 334 -1.79 -12.73 -16.55
CA GLU A 334 -0.91 -12.03 -15.61
C GLU A 334 -0.66 -12.87 -14.34
N ILE A 335 -1.70 -13.52 -13.80
CA ILE A 335 -1.58 -14.43 -12.64
C ILE A 335 -0.57 -15.56 -12.92
N ASN A 336 -0.60 -16.13 -14.13
CA ASN A 336 0.29 -17.23 -14.51
C ASN A 336 1.66 -16.77 -15.03
N LYS A 337 1.91 -15.45 -15.06
CA LYS A 337 3.17 -14.91 -15.53
C LYS A 337 4.29 -15.30 -14.58
N LYS A 338 5.36 -15.84 -15.14
CA LYS A 338 6.56 -16.15 -14.35
C LYS A 338 7.11 -14.84 -13.73
N PRO A 339 7.49 -14.84 -12.44
CA PRO A 339 8.08 -13.67 -11.83
C PRO A 339 9.30 -13.21 -12.64
N ALA A 340 9.47 -11.90 -12.77
CA ALA A 340 10.61 -11.35 -13.47
C ALA A 340 11.90 -11.82 -12.78
N LYS A 341 12.85 -12.35 -13.57
CA LYS A 341 14.15 -12.77 -13.04
C LYS A 341 14.84 -11.60 -12.36
N THR A 342 15.33 -11.81 -11.14
CA THR A 342 16.16 -10.84 -10.41
C THR A 342 17.43 -10.51 -11.19
N LEU A 343 18.12 -9.41 -10.88
CA LEU A 343 19.41 -9.12 -11.51
C LEU A 343 20.43 -10.26 -11.32
N ALA A 344 20.41 -10.92 -10.16
CA ALA A 344 21.25 -12.09 -9.89
C ALA A 344 20.88 -13.27 -10.82
N GLN A 345 19.60 -13.60 -10.94
CA GLN A 345 19.15 -14.67 -11.84
C GLN A 345 19.40 -14.33 -13.31
N LYS A 346 19.24 -13.06 -13.70
CA LYS A 346 19.59 -12.58 -15.05
C LYS A 346 21.08 -12.69 -15.30
N TRP A 347 21.92 -12.41 -14.30
CA TRP A 347 23.35 -12.58 -14.36
C TRP A 347 23.72 -14.05 -14.54
N ASP A 348 23.20 -14.94 -13.69
CA ASP A 348 23.47 -16.38 -13.75
C ASP A 348 23.06 -17.02 -15.09
N ASP A 349 21.99 -16.52 -15.71
CA ASP A 349 21.52 -16.97 -17.03
C ASP A 349 22.40 -16.52 -18.22
N LEU A 350 23.34 -15.59 -18.02
CA LEU A 350 24.21 -15.14 -19.11
C LEU A 350 25.11 -16.28 -19.59
N GLY A 351 25.36 -16.35 -20.89
CA GLY A 351 26.33 -17.29 -21.44
C GLY A 351 27.73 -17.07 -20.86
N LYS A 352 28.58 -18.11 -20.83
CA LYS A 352 29.98 -18.01 -20.34
C LYS A 352 30.75 -16.87 -21.01
N ALA A 353 30.53 -16.65 -22.31
CA ALA A 353 31.17 -15.58 -23.07
C ALA A 353 30.75 -14.17 -22.58
N ALA A 354 29.48 -13.98 -22.22
CA ALA A 354 28.97 -12.72 -21.71
C ALA A 354 29.53 -12.43 -20.31
N HIS A 355 29.58 -13.44 -19.44
CA HIS A 355 30.26 -13.35 -18.14
C HIS A 355 31.72 -12.90 -18.29
N ILE A 356 32.49 -13.59 -19.16
CA ILE A 356 33.89 -13.25 -19.45
C ILE A 356 34.01 -11.81 -19.97
N GLY A 357 33.15 -11.42 -20.90
CA GLY A 357 33.15 -10.07 -21.46
C GLY A 357 32.97 -8.98 -20.40
N VAL A 358 32.03 -9.16 -19.47
CA VAL A 358 31.80 -8.21 -18.37
C VAL A 358 33.00 -8.18 -17.40
N TYR A 359 33.56 -9.34 -17.04
CA TYR A 359 34.75 -9.38 -16.18
C TYR A 359 35.96 -8.68 -16.82
N CYS A 360 36.23 -8.92 -18.10
CA CYS A 360 37.31 -8.26 -18.83
C CYS A 360 37.08 -6.74 -18.94
N GLY A 361 35.85 -6.32 -19.21
CA GLY A 361 35.49 -4.90 -19.27
C GLY A 361 35.70 -4.19 -17.93
N ALA A 362 35.23 -4.80 -16.82
CA ALA A 362 35.41 -4.28 -15.48
C ALA A 362 36.90 -4.19 -15.08
N ALA A 363 37.69 -5.22 -15.41
CA ALA A 363 39.14 -5.22 -15.16
C ALA A 363 39.85 -4.10 -15.94
N ALA A 364 39.54 -3.94 -17.23
CA ALA A 364 40.12 -2.88 -18.06
C ALA A 364 39.77 -1.49 -17.53
N ALA A 365 38.50 -1.26 -17.16
CA ALA A 365 38.07 -0.01 -16.54
C ALA A 365 38.80 0.27 -15.22
N GLY A 366 38.96 -0.75 -14.37
CA GLY A 366 39.73 -0.65 -13.12
C GLY A 366 41.19 -0.24 -13.36
N VAL A 367 41.85 -0.85 -14.36
CA VAL A 367 43.23 -0.50 -14.74
C VAL A 367 43.32 0.95 -15.21
N LEU A 368 42.38 1.41 -16.04
CA LEU A 368 42.35 2.79 -16.53
C LEU A 368 42.14 3.80 -15.39
N ILE A 369 41.28 3.49 -14.43
CA ILE A 369 41.06 4.33 -13.24
C ILE A 369 42.35 4.44 -12.42
N VAL A 370 43.01 3.30 -12.13
CA VAL A 370 44.27 3.29 -11.37
C VAL A 370 45.36 4.06 -12.09
N ALA A 371 45.50 3.88 -13.41
CA ALA A 371 46.46 4.62 -14.22
C ALA A 371 46.16 6.13 -14.22
N GLY A 372 44.89 6.51 -14.33
CA GLY A 372 44.43 7.89 -14.25
C GLY A 372 44.79 8.55 -12.92
N ILE A 373 44.53 7.86 -11.80
CA ILE A 373 44.90 8.31 -10.45
C ILE A 373 46.42 8.43 -10.33
N ALA A 374 47.19 7.44 -10.79
CA ALA A 374 48.64 7.48 -10.75
C ALA A 374 49.21 8.68 -11.53
N LEU A 375 48.70 8.93 -12.75
CA LEU A 375 49.09 10.08 -13.57
C LEU A 375 48.70 11.41 -12.92
N TRP A 376 47.53 11.48 -12.28
CA TRP A 376 47.11 12.65 -11.52
C TRP A 376 48.06 12.90 -10.33
N CYS A 377 48.39 11.88 -9.54
CA CYS A 377 49.35 11.97 -8.45
C CYS A 377 50.75 12.41 -8.92
N VAL A 378 51.24 11.88 -10.06
CA VAL A 378 52.52 12.29 -10.65
C VAL A 378 52.47 13.76 -11.07
N ARG A 379 51.38 14.21 -11.70
CA ARG A 379 51.21 15.63 -12.08
C ARG A 379 51.18 16.55 -10.87
N GLN A 380 50.48 16.18 -9.79
CA GLN A 380 50.46 16.96 -8.56
C GLN A 380 51.85 17.04 -7.90
N ARG A 381 52.57 15.91 -7.82
CA ARG A 381 53.97 15.91 -7.33
C ARG A 381 54.89 16.77 -8.19
N ARG A 382 54.70 16.81 -9.52
CA ARG A 382 55.47 17.69 -10.42
C ARG A 382 55.17 19.17 -10.14
N LYS A 383 53.90 19.55 -9.99
CA LYS A 383 53.53 20.93 -9.63
C LYS A 383 54.13 21.36 -8.29
N GLY A 384 54.05 20.51 -7.26
CA GLY A 384 54.67 20.79 -5.96
C GLY A 384 56.19 20.94 -6.02
N ARG A 385 56.90 20.15 -6.85
CA ARG A 385 58.35 20.35 -7.08
C ARG A 385 58.67 21.67 -7.77
N LEU A 386 57.84 22.10 -8.71
CA LEU A 386 57.99 23.40 -9.40
C LEU A 386 57.79 24.56 -8.42
N GLU A 387 56.75 24.51 -7.59
CA GLU A 387 56.49 25.52 -6.55
C GLU A 387 57.63 25.60 -5.53
N ARG A 388 58.18 24.45 -5.10
CA ARG A 388 59.35 24.41 -4.22
C ARG A 388 60.60 25.00 -4.89
N GLY A 389 60.86 24.67 -6.16
CA GLY A 389 62.01 25.21 -6.90
C GLY A 389 61.91 26.73 -7.15
N LEU A 390 60.70 27.26 -7.31
CA LEU A 390 60.44 28.71 -7.36
C LEU A 390 60.62 29.38 -5.99
N ALA A 391 60.33 28.68 -4.89
CA ALA A 391 60.48 29.20 -3.53
C ALA A 391 61.93 29.16 -3.00
N GLU A 392 62.77 28.23 -3.47
CA GLU A 392 64.20 28.12 -3.11
C GLU A 392 65.12 28.98 -4.00
N GLY A 393 64.58 29.71 -4.99
CA GLY A 393 65.34 30.67 -5.80
C GLY A 393 65.69 31.95 -5.03
N PRO A 394 66.80 32.64 -5.37
CA PRO A 394 67.22 33.85 -4.66
C PRO A 394 66.13 34.94 -4.73
N PRO A 395 65.96 35.77 -3.67
CA PRO A 395 64.95 36.80 -3.65
C PRO A 395 65.37 37.93 -4.61
N SER A 396 64.93 37.85 -5.87
CA SER A 396 65.25 38.86 -6.88
C SER A 396 64.00 39.44 -7.52
N THR A 397 63.98 40.78 -7.54
CA THR A 397 63.10 41.69 -8.26
C THR A 397 63.12 41.47 -9.79
N ALA A 398 62.56 40.36 -10.26
CA ALA A 398 62.47 40.02 -11.67
C ALA A 398 61.18 40.56 -12.31
N LYS A 399 61.31 41.28 -13.43
CA LYS A 399 60.17 41.81 -14.22
C LYS A 399 59.38 40.64 -14.85
N PRO A 400 58.08 40.79 -15.16
CA PRO A 400 57.20 39.71 -15.66
C PRO A 400 57.75 38.91 -16.86
N ILE A 401 58.62 39.52 -17.66
CA ILE A 401 59.23 38.93 -18.86
C ILE A 401 60.26 37.84 -18.49
N GLU A 402 61.00 38.00 -17.40
CA GLU A 402 62.01 37.00 -16.97
C GLU A 402 61.36 35.75 -16.39
N MET A 403 60.20 35.88 -15.74
CA MET A 403 59.42 34.75 -15.22
C MET A 403 58.90 33.85 -16.35
N GLU A 404 58.52 34.43 -17.49
CA GLU A 404 58.08 33.70 -18.67
C GLU A 404 59.24 32.89 -19.29
N ASP A 405 60.45 33.45 -19.30
CA ASP A 405 61.66 32.75 -19.75
C ASP A 405 62.13 31.66 -18.77
N TYR A 406 61.96 31.84 -17.46
CA TYR A 406 62.18 30.76 -16.49
C TYR A 406 61.21 29.60 -16.68
N LYS A 407 59.92 29.88 -16.93
CA LYS A 407 58.92 28.85 -17.25
C LYS A 407 59.25 28.11 -18.55
N ASN A 408 59.71 28.82 -19.58
CA ASN A 408 60.05 28.24 -20.88
C ASN A 408 61.33 27.40 -20.84
N ARG A 409 62.38 27.87 -20.13
CA ARG A 409 63.62 27.10 -19.92
C ARG A 409 63.38 25.83 -19.10
N TRP A 410 62.52 25.90 -18.09
CA TRP A 410 62.09 24.71 -17.35
C TRP A 410 61.41 23.68 -18.25
N ARG A 411 60.44 24.11 -19.08
CA ARG A 411 59.76 23.23 -20.05
C ARG A 411 60.72 22.55 -21.02
N GLN A 412 61.80 23.23 -21.43
CA GLN A 412 62.82 22.68 -22.33
C GLN A 412 63.77 21.70 -21.61
N SER A 413 64.15 21.95 -20.35
CA SER A 413 65.02 21.06 -19.59
C SER A 413 64.38 19.71 -19.24
N ASP A 414 63.05 19.65 -19.13
CA ASP A 414 62.29 18.45 -18.74
C ASP A 414 62.18 17.41 -19.87
N TRP A 415 62.56 17.76 -21.11
CA TRP A 415 62.56 16.86 -22.28
C TRP A 415 63.88 16.10 -22.48
N GLY A 416 64.96 16.47 -21.78
CA GLY A 416 66.24 15.77 -21.81
C GLY A 416 66.59 15.24 -20.43
N HIS A 417 66.94 13.96 -20.30
CA HIS A 417 67.32 13.31 -19.04
C HIS A 417 68.63 13.84 -18.42
N ARG A 418 68.70 15.12 -18.01
CA ARG A 418 69.79 15.65 -17.20
C ARG A 418 69.22 16.57 -16.12
N GLY A 419 69.38 16.14 -14.87
CA GLY A 419 69.03 16.93 -13.70
C GLY A 419 69.78 18.26 -13.65
N TYR A 420 69.18 19.21 -12.93
CA TYR A 420 69.60 20.60 -12.81
C TYR A 420 71.10 20.73 -12.47
N GLN A 421 71.87 21.46 -13.28
CA GLN A 421 73.21 21.93 -12.91
C GLN A 421 73.10 23.40 -12.50
N ALA A 422 73.58 23.71 -11.29
CA ALA A 422 73.70 25.07 -10.81
C ALA A 422 74.78 25.80 -11.61
N VAL A 423 74.49 27.05 -12.00
CA VAL A 423 75.43 27.91 -12.73
C VAL A 423 76.23 28.69 -11.69
N ASP A 424 77.55 28.50 -11.65
CA ASP A 424 78.47 29.38 -10.90
C ASP A 424 78.49 30.78 -11.54
N GLN A 425 78.66 31.78 -10.68
CA GLN A 425 78.37 33.22 -10.88
C GLN A 425 78.99 33.87 -12.13
#